data_AF-A0A0L8ML16-F1
#
_entry.id   AF-A0A0L8ML16-F1
#
_cell.length_a   1.000
_cell.length_b   1.000
_cell.length_c   1.000
_cell.angle_alpha   90.00
_cell.angle_beta   90.00
_cell.angle_gamma   90.00
#
_symmetry.space_group_name_H-M   'P 1'
#
loop_
_entity.id
_entity.type
_entity.pdbx_description
1 polymer ?
#
loop_
_entity_poly.entity_id
_entity_poly.type
_entity_poly.pdbx_seq_one_letter_code
_entity_poly.pdbx_strand_id
1 'polypeptide(L)'
;METVISFIRAEPEAATVLAALLAIAGGVAGSLLSGWVQARGGRAQASAAVEAARITAEAQHLASLHSDRRREIAAFIYEARHAANTANSLFYCRLDPSDIAALKATVQSAHAALRAKQAELELIAPVEVVEHASAVVDVVDECIMLADVRAAASQAFTALINDRANDPGSREAYVALVNLRAAYNGEGATQAHHTEAAAALRNVAALDEAQHQLLLDDAWLPALPPVRDDVMDRLSGALRRLVTSGRRVLRAEDTQAD
;
A
#
# COMPACT_ATOMS: atom_id res chain seq x y z
N MET A 1 -70.23 -40.76 -38.27
CA MET A 1 -70.11 -39.31 -38.04
C MET A 1 -71.40 -38.56 -38.39
N GLU A 2 -72.26 -39.09 -39.27
CA GLU A 2 -73.61 -38.54 -39.53
C GLU A 2 -74.65 -38.84 -38.44
N THR A 3 -74.50 -39.92 -37.67
CA THR A 3 -75.42 -40.32 -36.59
C THR A 3 -75.31 -39.48 -35.31
N VAL A 4 -74.19 -38.77 -35.11
CA VAL A 4 -74.00 -37.88 -33.95
C VAL A 4 -74.66 -36.53 -34.19
N ILE A 5 -74.69 -36.07 -35.45
CA ILE A 5 -75.30 -34.79 -35.84
C ILE A 5 -76.84 -34.87 -35.79
N SER A 6 -77.43 -36.04 -36.07
CA SER A 6 -78.89 -36.23 -35.95
C SER A 6 -79.36 -36.29 -34.49
N PHE A 7 -78.53 -36.75 -33.55
CA PHE A 7 -78.88 -36.81 -32.13
C PHE A 7 -78.86 -35.42 -31.47
N ILE A 8 -77.91 -34.55 -31.86
CA ILE A 8 -77.79 -33.18 -31.33
C ILE A 8 -78.98 -32.29 -31.73
N ARG A 9 -79.72 -32.63 -32.79
CA ARG A 9 -80.84 -31.83 -33.28
C ARG A 9 -82.20 -32.15 -32.64
N ALA A 10 -82.33 -33.29 -31.96
CA ALA A 10 -83.61 -33.75 -31.42
C ALA A 10 -83.84 -33.35 -29.95
N GLU A 11 -82.79 -33.19 -29.14
CA GLU A 11 -82.92 -32.78 -27.72
C GLU A 11 -81.77 -31.83 -27.32
N PRO A 12 -81.97 -30.50 -27.36
CA PRO A 12 -80.92 -29.52 -27.01
C PRO A 12 -80.50 -29.57 -25.53
N GLU A 13 -81.30 -30.19 -24.67
CA GLU A 13 -81.00 -30.38 -23.25
C GLU A 13 -79.95 -31.48 -23.00
N ALA A 14 -79.87 -32.52 -23.84
CA ALA A 14 -78.87 -33.58 -23.71
C ALA A 14 -77.46 -33.14 -24.17
N ALA A 15 -77.39 -32.29 -25.19
CA ALA A 15 -76.12 -31.78 -25.74
C ALA A 15 -75.43 -30.77 -24.80
N THR A 16 -76.21 -29.99 -24.06
CA THR A 16 -75.71 -29.00 -23.09
C THR A 16 -75.16 -29.68 -21.83
N VAL A 17 -75.78 -30.78 -21.37
CA VAL A 17 -75.30 -31.58 -20.23
C VAL A 17 -73.99 -32.31 -20.57
N LEU A 18 -73.84 -32.85 -21.79
CA LEU A 18 -72.60 -33.52 -22.22
C LEU A 18 -71.43 -32.54 -22.40
N ALA A 19 -71.70 -31.35 -22.95
CA ALA A 19 -70.70 -30.28 -23.08
C ALA A 19 -70.28 -29.72 -21.71
N ALA A 20 -71.22 -29.59 -20.76
CA ALA A 20 -70.92 -29.18 -19.39
C ALA A 20 -70.09 -30.24 -18.63
N LEU A 21 -70.39 -31.53 -18.81
CA LEU A 21 -69.61 -32.62 -18.22
C LEU A 21 -68.18 -32.71 -18.78
N LEU A 22 -67.99 -32.48 -20.08
CA LEU A 22 -66.66 -32.42 -20.70
C LEU A 22 -65.86 -31.18 -20.26
N ALA A 23 -66.51 -30.04 -20.07
CA ALA A 23 -65.87 -28.82 -19.55
C ALA A 23 -65.45 -28.98 -18.07
N ILE A 24 -66.28 -29.64 -17.25
CA ILE A 24 -65.96 -29.94 -15.84
C ILE A 24 -64.84 -30.98 -15.75
N ALA A 25 -64.87 -32.05 -16.56
CA ALA A 25 -63.82 -33.06 -16.59
C ALA A 25 -62.47 -32.52 -17.09
N GLY A 26 -62.48 -31.62 -18.09
CA GLY A 26 -61.28 -30.91 -18.57
C GLY A 26 -60.71 -29.92 -17.54
N GLY A 27 -61.57 -29.21 -16.80
CA GLY A 27 -61.17 -28.26 -15.76
C GLY A 27 -60.55 -28.93 -14.52
N VAL A 28 -61.04 -30.09 -14.12
CA VAL A 28 -60.52 -30.84 -12.95
C VAL A 28 -59.18 -31.53 -13.28
N ALA A 29 -59.02 -32.12 -14.48
CA ALA A 29 -57.77 -32.72 -14.90
C ALA A 29 -56.64 -31.68 -15.13
N GLY A 30 -56.97 -30.51 -15.67
CA GLY A 30 -56.02 -29.39 -15.85
C GLY A 30 -55.57 -28.74 -14.53
N SER A 31 -56.46 -28.68 -13.53
CA SER A 31 -56.14 -28.10 -12.21
C SER A 31 -55.27 -29.02 -11.34
N LEU A 32 -55.40 -30.33 -11.48
CA LEU A 32 -54.57 -31.30 -10.76
C LEU A 32 -53.16 -31.44 -11.36
N LEU A 33 -53.02 -31.33 -12.70
CA LEU A 33 -51.71 -31.31 -13.35
C LEU A 33 -50.94 -30.00 -13.10
N SER A 34 -51.63 -28.84 -13.08
CA SER A 34 -50.99 -27.55 -12.83
C SER A 34 -50.48 -27.42 -11.39
N GLY A 35 -51.23 -27.94 -10.40
CA GLY A 35 -50.79 -28.00 -9.00
C GLY A 35 -49.58 -28.90 -8.77
N TRP A 36 -49.45 -30.02 -9.50
CA TRP A 36 -48.30 -30.92 -9.38
C TRP A 36 -47.03 -30.36 -10.04
N VAL A 37 -47.16 -29.66 -11.16
CA VAL A 37 -46.05 -28.95 -11.82
C VAL A 37 -45.63 -27.71 -11.02
N GLN A 38 -46.56 -26.97 -10.39
CA GLN A 38 -46.22 -25.88 -9.48
C GLN A 38 -45.59 -26.37 -8.16
N ALA A 39 -46.02 -27.51 -7.61
CA ALA A 39 -45.43 -28.09 -6.39
C ALA A 39 -44.03 -28.71 -6.60
N ARG A 40 -43.70 -29.16 -7.82
CA ARG A 40 -42.34 -29.58 -8.21
C ARG A 40 -41.48 -28.42 -8.69
N GLY A 41 -42.06 -27.46 -9.41
CA GLY A 41 -41.42 -26.22 -9.84
C GLY A 41 -41.01 -25.34 -8.66
N GLY A 42 -41.85 -25.24 -7.62
CA GLY A 42 -41.56 -24.48 -6.40
C GLY A 42 -40.40 -25.07 -5.59
N ARG A 43 -40.22 -26.40 -5.58
CA ARG A 43 -39.05 -27.02 -4.93
C ARG A 43 -37.76 -26.81 -5.73
N ALA A 44 -37.83 -26.90 -7.06
CA ALA A 44 -36.69 -26.63 -7.94
C ALA A 44 -36.31 -25.14 -7.94
N GLN A 45 -37.28 -24.23 -7.87
CA GLN A 45 -37.06 -22.79 -7.72
C GLN A 45 -36.55 -22.44 -6.32
N ALA A 46 -37.06 -23.08 -5.27
CA ALA A 46 -36.54 -22.90 -3.92
C ALA A 46 -35.10 -23.42 -3.79
N SER A 47 -34.77 -24.58 -4.37
CA SER A 47 -33.38 -25.06 -4.38
C SER A 47 -32.47 -24.18 -5.23
N ALA A 48 -32.95 -23.70 -6.38
CA ALA A 48 -32.19 -22.76 -7.21
C ALA A 48 -32.01 -21.39 -6.54
N ALA A 49 -32.99 -20.93 -5.76
CA ALA A 49 -32.89 -19.69 -4.98
C ALA A 49 -31.94 -19.82 -3.80
N VAL A 50 -31.93 -20.99 -3.12
CA VAL A 50 -30.94 -21.28 -2.06
C VAL A 50 -29.54 -21.36 -2.65
N GLU A 51 -29.36 -22.02 -3.79
CA GLU A 51 -28.06 -22.10 -4.47
C GLU A 51 -27.62 -20.71 -4.97
N ALA A 52 -28.51 -19.93 -5.59
CA ALA A 52 -28.22 -18.56 -6.01
C ALA A 52 -27.89 -17.64 -4.83
N ALA A 53 -28.59 -17.78 -3.69
CA ALA A 53 -28.29 -17.03 -2.47
C ALA A 53 -26.93 -17.42 -1.89
N ARG A 54 -26.57 -18.71 -1.94
CA ARG A 54 -25.26 -19.21 -1.53
C ARG A 54 -24.15 -18.67 -2.44
N ILE A 55 -24.31 -18.76 -3.75
CA ILE A 55 -23.38 -18.20 -4.74
C ILE A 55 -23.24 -16.68 -4.55
N THR A 56 -24.35 -15.98 -4.30
CA THR A 56 -24.34 -14.53 -4.05
C THR A 56 -23.61 -14.20 -2.74
N ALA A 57 -23.82 -14.97 -1.67
CA ALA A 57 -23.13 -14.78 -0.40
C ALA A 57 -21.63 -15.07 -0.51
N GLU A 58 -21.25 -16.13 -1.24
CA GLU A 58 -19.85 -16.45 -1.53
C GLU A 58 -19.20 -15.36 -2.40
N ALA A 59 -19.89 -14.85 -3.41
CA ALA A 59 -19.43 -13.74 -4.25
C ALA A 59 -19.30 -12.42 -3.45
N GLN A 60 -20.27 -12.10 -2.57
CA GLN A 60 -20.19 -10.94 -1.69
C GLN A 60 -19.02 -11.06 -0.70
N HIS A 61 -18.78 -12.26 -0.17
CA HIS A 61 -17.65 -12.51 0.70
C HIS A 61 -16.31 -12.32 -0.03
N LEU A 62 -16.15 -12.87 -1.23
CA LEU A 62 -14.96 -12.67 -2.06
C LEU A 62 -14.75 -11.19 -2.42
N ALA A 63 -15.80 -10.48 -2.81
CA ALA A 63 -15.74 -9.05 -3.10
C ALA A 63 -15.30 -8.22 -1.89
N SER A 64 -15.76 -8.57 -0.68
CA SER A 64 -15.34 -7.92 0.56
C SER A 64 -13.85 -8.11 0.84
N LEU A 65 -13.34 -9.33 0.67
CA LEU A 65 -11.91 -9.65 0.84
C LEU A 65 -11.03 -8.89 -0.16
N HIS A 66 -11.48 -8.74 -1.41
CA HIS A 66 -10.75 -7.96 -2.42
C HIS A 66 -10.67 -6.48 -2.07
N SER A 67 -11.80 -5.91 -1.61
CA SER A 67 -11.86 -4.52 -1.16
C SER A 67 -10.92 -4.28 0.04
N ASP A 68 -10.91 -5.20 1.00
CA ASP A 68 -10.04 -5.11 2.17
C ASP A 68 -8.55 -5.17 1.77
N ARG A 69 -8.15 -6.09 0.89
CA ARG A 69 -6.77 -6.15 0.40
C ARG A 69 -6.34 -4.89 -0.34
N ARG A 70 -7.19 -4.33 -1.21
CA ARG A 70 -6.90 -3.05 -1.90
C ARG A 70 -6.66 -1.92 -0.91
N ARG A 71 -7.50 -1.84 0.12
CA ARG A 71 -7.42 -0.83 1.17
C ARG A 71 -6.13 -0.98 1.99
N GLU A 72 -5.77 -2.19 2.40
CA GLU A 72 -4.57 -2.42 3.20
C GLU A 72 -3.28 -2.20 2.41
N ILE A 73 -3.21 -2.59 1.13
CA ILE A 73 -2.06 -2.28 0.27
C ILE A 73 -1.90 -0.75 0.14
N ALA A 74 -2.99 -0.01 -0.04
CA ALA A 74 -2.94 1.44 -0.13
C ALA A 74 -2.50 2.09 1.20
N ALA A 75 -3.01 1.60 2.33
CA ALA A 75 -2.63 2.06 3.66
C ALA A 75 -1.15 1.80 3.94
N PHE A 76 -0.64 0.60 3.63
CA PHE A 76 0.78 0.26 3.75
C PHE A 76 1.66 1.20 2.91
N ILE A 77 1.29 1.47 1.65
CA ILE A 77 2.05 2.40 0.78
C ILE A 77 2.07 3.81 1.38
N TYR A 78 0.95 4.26 1.95
CA TYR A 78 0.88 5.55 2.63
C TYR A 78 1.83 5.59 3.82
N GLU A 79 1.77 4.60 4.71
CA GLU A 79 2.64 4.53 5.90
C GLU A 79 4.12 4.42 5.53
N ALA A 80 4.46 3.68 4.48
CA ALA A 80 5.84 3.56 4.00
C ALA A 80 6.42 4.91 3.56
N ARG A 81 5.63 5.67 2.79
CA ARG A 81 6.00 7.02 2.37
C ARG A 81 6.04 7.98 3.55
N HIS A 82 5.08 7.87 4.47
CA HIS A 82 5.02 8.71 5.65
C HIS A 82 6.25 8.51 6.54
N ALA A 83 6.62 7.26 6.85
CA ALA A 83 7.80 6.94 7.63
C ALA A 83 9.09 7.45 6.97
N ALA A 84 9.29 7.19 5.66
CA ALA A 84 10.45 7.68 4.93
C ALA A 84 10.54 9.22 4.90
N ASN A 85 9.42 9.91 4.66
CA ASN A 85 9.39 11.37 4.64
C ASN A 85 9.62 11.97 6.03
N THR A 86 9.10 11.33 7.07
CA THR A 86 9.32 11.74 8.47
C THR A 86 10.80 11.57 8.84
N ALA A 87 11.43 10.46 8.46
CA ALA A 87 12.87 10.28 8.62
C ALA A 87 13.68 11.34 7.86
N ASN A 88 13.31 11.64 6.62
CA ASN A 88 13.94 12.69 5.82
C ASN A 88 13.81 14.09 6.45
N SER A 89 12.77 14.33 7.25
CA SER A 89 12.58 15.60 7.95
C SER A 89 13.65 15.87 9.00
N LEU A 90 14.32 14.82 9.51
CA LEU A 90 15.46 14.97 10.42
C LEU A 90 16.61 15.74 9.77
N PHE A 91 16.77 15.74 8.44
CA PHE A 91 17.84 16.52 7.80
C PHE A 91 17.59 18.03 7.83
N TYR A 92 16.36 18.46 8.09
CA TYR A 92 15.94 19.86 7.96
C TYR A 92 15.46 20.50 9.27
N CYS A 93 15.27 19.72 10.34
CA CYS A 93 14.91 20.29 11.63
C CYS A 93 16.06 21.14 12.19
N ARG A 94 15.69 22.11 13.03
CA ARG A 94 16.68 22.93 13.73
C ARG A 94 17.42 22.07 14.76
N LEU A 95 18.66 22.45 15.05
CA LEU A 95 19.56 21.80 16.02
C LEU A 95 19.12 21.96 17.50
N ASP A 96 17.83 22.19 17.78
CA ASP A 96 17.34 22.16 19.16
C ASP A 96 17.22 20.69 19.61
N PRO A 97 17.90 20.27 20.69
CA PRO A 97 17.83 18.91 21.19
C PRO A 97 16.40 18.42 21.47
N SER A 98 15.51 19.32 21.90
CA SER A 98 14.11 19.00 22.18
C SER A 98 13.30 18.71 20.90
N ASP A 99 13.51 19.50 19.85
CA ASP A 99 12.90 19.30 18.53
C ASP A 99 13.40 17.99 17.89
N ILE A 100 14.70 17.71 18.01
CA ILE A 100 15.30 16.46 17.50
C ILE A 100 14.71 15.25 18.22
N ALA A 101 14.61 15.28 19.56
CA ALA A 101 14.05 14.18 20.33
C ALA A 101 12.57 13.92 19.97
N ALA A 102 11.76 14.98 19.84
CA ALA A 102 10.37 14.87 19.42
C ALA A 102 10.24 14.31 18.00
N LEU A 103 11.11 14.74 17.07
CA LEU A 103 11.10 14.24 15.71
C LEU A 103 11.55 12.78 15.62
N LYS A 104 12.56 12.37 16.39
CA LYS A 104 12.96 10.95 16.48
C LYS A 104 11.84 10.07 17.02
N ALA A 105 11.10 10.53 18.04
CA ALA A 105 9.92 9.82 18.54
C ALA A 105 8.83 9.70 17.46
N THR A 106 8.65 10.74 16.64
CA THR A 106 7.71 10.73 15.51
C THR A 106 8.14 9.74 14.43
N VAL A 107 9.44 9.66 14.10
CA VAL A 107 9.99 8.66 13.18
C VAL A 107 9.75 7.24 13.68
N GLN A 108 10.01 6.98 14.97
CA GLN A 108 9.76 5.67 15.58
C GLN A 108 8.29 5.29 15.56
N SER A 109 7.39 6.23 15.84
CA SER A 109 5.94 6.03 15.76
C SER A 109 5.49 5.69 14.33
N ALA A 110 5.96 6.45 13.33
CA ALA A 110 5.65 6.19 11.92
C ALA A 110 6.19 4.84 11.45
N HIS A 111 7.40 4.45 11.89
CA HIS A 111 7.95 3.14 11.58
C HIS A 111 7.14 1.99 12.24
N ALA A 112 6.71 2.17 13.49
CA ALA A 112 5.85 1.19 14.16
C ALA A 112 4.50 1.03 13.43
N ALA A 113 3.90 2.13 12.95
CA ALA A 113 2.68 2.09 12.14
C ALA A 113 2.89 1.34 10.82
N LEU A 114 4.01 1.58 10.12
CA LEU A 114 4.39 0.82 8.93
C LEU A 114 4.52 -0.68 9.22
N ARG A 115 5.21 -1.06 10.30
CA ARG A 115 5.39 -2.47 10.70
C ARG A 115 4.06 -3.13 11.07
N ALA A 116 3.14 -2.41 11.72
CA ALA A 116 1.80 -2.91 11.96
C ALA A 116 1.05 -3.20 10.66
N LYS A 117 1.14 -2.30 9.66
CA LYS A 117 0.55 -2.52 8.33
C LYS A 117 1.22 -3.64 7.54
N GLN A 118 2.52 -3.87 7.73
CA GLN A 118 3.20 -5.04 7.18
C GLN A 118 2.58 -6.33 7.73
N ALA A 119 2.42 -6.43 9.05
CA ALA A 119 1.84 -7.60 9.69
C ALA A 119 0.39 -7.85 9.25
N GLU A 120 -0.40 -6.79 9.06
CA GLU A 120 -1.76 -6.91 8.50
C GLU A 120 -1.73 -7.46 7.06
N LEU A 121 -0.81 -7.00 6.21
CA LEU A 121 -0.64 -7.53 4.85
C LEU A 121 -0.19 -9.00 4.85
N GLU A 122 0.69 -9.40 5.76
CA GLU A 122 1.15 -10.78 5.92
C GLU A 122 0.01 -11.76 6.19
N LEU A 123 -1.09 -11.30 6.81
CA LEU A 123 -2.25 -12.14 7.12
C LEU A 123 -3.20 -12.32 5.93
N ILE A 124 -3.28 -11.34 5.04
CA ILE A 124 -4.35 -11.29 4.02
C ILE A 124 -3.84 -11.43 2.59
N ALA A 125 -2.57 -11.11 2.34
CA ALA A 125 -2.01 -11.01 0.99
C ALA A 125 -1.22 -12.26 0.58
N PRO A 126 -1.14 -12.58 -0.72
CA PRO A 126 -0.27 -13.64 -1.22
C PRO A 126 1.21 -13.37 -0.96
N VAL A 127 2.00 -14.45 -0.89
CA VAL A 127 3.46 -14.40 -0.59
C VAL A 127 4.21 -13.39 -1.46
N GLU A 128 3.92 -13.31 -2.78
CA GLU A 128 4.58 -12.35 -3.69
C GLU A 128 4.36 -10.88 -3.27
N VAL A 129 3.18 -10.55 -2.75
CA VAL A 129 2.88 -9.18 -2.26
C VAL A 129 3.62 -8.92 -0.95
N VAL A 130 3.65 -9.92 -0.06
CA VAL A 130 4.35 -9.86 1.23
C VAL A 130 5.85 -9.66 1.05
N GLU A 131 6.48 -10.41 0.14
CA GLU A 131 7.91 -10.27 -0.16
C GLU A 131 8.26 -8.85 -0.64
N HIS A 132 7.42 -8.27 -1.50
CA HIS A 132 7.61 -6.90 -1.95
C HIS A 132 7.31 -5.86 -0.86
N ALA A 133 6.38 -6.13 0.05
CA ALA A 133 6.14 -5.28 1.21
C ALA A 133 7.36 -5.29 2.14
N SER A 134 7.94 -6.46 2.41
CA SER A 134 9.19 -6.59 3.19
C SER A 134 10.32 -5.76 2.56
N ALA A 135 10.52 -5.87 1.23
CA ALA A 135 11.54 -5.08 0.54
C ALA A 135 11.29 -3.57 0.60
N VAL A 136 10.05 -3.11 0.75
CA VAL A 136 9.74 -1.69 0.99
C VAL A 136 10.17 -1.30 2.40
N VAL A 137 9.86 -2.14 3.40
CA VAL A 137 10.25 -1.89 4.80
C VAL A 137 11.77 -1.84 4.96
N ASP A 138 12.51 -2.75 4.33
CA ASP A 138 13.98 -2.76 4.38
C ASP A 138 14.58 -1.43 3.88
N VAL A 139 14.02 -0.87 2.80
CA VAL A 139 14.49 0.43 2.29
C VAL A 139 14.05 1.59 3.20
N VAL A 140 12.89 1.51 3.85
CA VAL A 140 12.50 2.51 4.86
C VAL A 140 13.43 2.44 6.08
N ASP A 141 13.86 1.25 6.49
CA ASP A 141 14.86 1.07 7.55
C ASP A 141 16.20 1.72 7.15
N GLU A 142 16.62 1.59 5.88
CA GLU A 142 17.77 2.32 5.36
C GLU A 142 17.60 3.85 5.42
N CYS A 143 16.42 4.38 5.07
CA CYS A 143 16.11 5.81 5.21
C CYS A 143 16.26 6.27 6.66
N ILE A 144 15.70 5.50 7.61
CA ILE A 144 15.74 5.81 9.04
C ILE A 144 17.17 5.76 9.55
N MET A 145 17.93 4.71 9.21
CA MET A 145 19.32 4.56 9.60
C MET A 145 20.19 5.70 9.05
N LEU A 146 20.03 6.05 7.77
CA LEU A 146 20.76 7.14 7.16
C LEU A 146 20.46 8.46 7.86
N ALA A 147 19.19 8.73 8.18
CA ALA A 147 18.78 9.92 8.91
C ALA A 147 19.36 9.94 10.34
N ASP A 148 19.29 8.83 11.07
CA ASP A 148 19.78 8.76 12.46
C ASP A 148 21.30 9.00 12.54
N VAL A 149 22.05 8.44 11.59
CA VAL A 149 23.52 8.57 11.55
C VAL A 149 23.95 9.95 11.06
N ARG A 150 23.27 10.52 10.05
CA ARG A 150 23.82 11.67 9.29
C ARG A 150 23.05 12.98 9.44
N ALA A 151 21.88 12.99 10.06
CA ALA A 151 21.10 14.23 10.21
C ALA A 151 21.87 15.32 10.95
N ALA A 152 22.50 14.98 12.09
CA ALA A 152 23.21 15.97 12.91
C ALA A 152 24.38 16.63 12.16
N ALA A 153 25.19 15.84 11.45
CA ALA A 153 26.26 16.37 10.62
C ALA A 153 25.74 17.20 9.44
N SER A 154 24.66 16.76 8.77
CA SER A 154 24.01 17.53 7.70
C SER A 154 23.48 18.87 8.17
N GLN A 155 22.90 18.93 9.37
CA GLN A 155 22.41 20.17 9.97
C GLN A 155 23.57 21.12 10.32
N ALA A 156 24.64 20.61 10.95
CA ALA A 156 25.85 21.38 11.22
C ALA A 156 26.47 21.92 9.92
N PHE A 157 26.49 21.10 8.86
CA PHE A 157 27.01 21.50 7.55
C PHE A 157 26.13 22.57 6.91
N THR A 158 24.80 22.50 7.09
CA THR A 158 23.86 23.52 6.63
C THR A 158 24.05 24.84 7.39
N ALA A 159 24.27 24.79 8.70
CA ALA A 159 24.58 25.97 9.51
C ALA A 159 25.88 26.64 9.01
N LEU A 160 26.93 25.84 8.77
CA LEU A 160 28.20 26.29 8.20
C LEU A 160 28.02 26.97 6.83
N ILE A 161 27.21 26.38 5.93
CA ILE A 161 26.93 26.96 4.62
C ILE A 161 26.21 28.30 4.74
N ASN A 162 25.21 28.39 5.63
CA ASN A 162 24.42 29.60 5.81
C ASN A 162 25.24 30.76 6.37
N ASP A 163 26.27 30.47 7.17
CA ASP A 163 27.15 31.47 7.76
C ASP A 163 28.32 31.88 6.86
N ARG A 164 28.55 31.15 5.75
CA ARG A 164 29.69 31.36 4.81
C ARG A 164 29.85 32.78 4.27
N ALA A 165 28.75 33.53 4.16
CA ALA A 165 28.77 34.90 3.66
C ALA A 165 29.19 35.92 4.73
N ASN A 166 29.01 35.58 6.00
CA ASN A 166 29.19 36.48 7.14
C ASN A 166 30.49 36.19 7.91
N ASP A 167 30.97 34.94 7.88
CA ASP A 167 32.20 34.52 8.55
C ASP A 167 33.23 33.92 7.56
N PRO A 168 34.42 34.55 7.41
CA PRO A 168 35.53 33.97 6.65
C PRO A 168 35.95 32.58 7.17
N GLY A 169 35.87 32.34 8.49
CA GLY A 169 36.17 31.04 9.09
C GLY A 169 35.26 29.93 8.57
N SER A 170 33.95 30.18 8.54
CA SER A 170 32.94 29.29 7.95
C SER A 170 33.23 28.95 6.49
N ARG A 171 33.74 29.90 5.70
CA ARG A 171 34.15 29.66 4.30
C ARG A 171 35.38 28.77 4.19
N GLU A 172 36.41 29.03 5.00
CA GLU A 172 37.63 28.22 5.02
C GLU A 172 37.33 26.78 5.46
N ALA A 173 36.56 26.61 6.53
CA ALA A 173 36.12 25.31 7.03
C ALA A 173 35.30 24.53 5.99
N TYR A 174 34.38 25.19 5.29
CA TYR A 174 33.63 24.56 4.20
C TYR A 174 34.55 24.04 3.09
N VAL A 175 35.50 24.86 2.62
CA VAL A 175 36.44 24.46 1.57
C VAL A 175 37.31 23.30 2.03
N ALA A 176 37.84 23.35 3.25
CA ALA A 176 38.67 22.29 3.81
C ALA A 176 37.91 20.97 3.94
N LEU A 177 36.65 20.99 4.37
CA LEU A 177 35.79 19.79 4.42
C LEU A 177 35.49 19.22 3.03
N VAL A 178 35.22 20.07 2.04
CA VAL A 178 35.01 19.64 0.66
C VAL A 178 36.28 19.01 0.08
N ASN A 179 37.45 19.61 0.34
CA ASN A 179 38.75 19.07 -0.09
C ASN A 179 39.06 17.74 0.59
N LEU A 180 38.82 17.60 1.89
CA LEU A 180 38.98 16.34 2.63
C LEU A 180 38.11 15.24 2.02
N ARG A 181 36.84 15.53 1.75
CA ARG A 181 35.92 14.57 1.11
C ARG A 181 36.36 14.21 -0.31
N ALA A 182 36.78 15.19 -1.11
CA ALA A 182 37.28 14.95 -2.47
C ALA A 182 38.54 14.07 -2.45
N ALA A 183 39.46 14.33 -1.52
CA ALA A 183 40.65 13.52 -1.33
C ALA A 183 40.30 12.09 -0.91
N TYR A 184 39.31 11.89 -0.03
CA TYR A 184 38.84 10.55 0.36
C TYR A 184 38.27 9.78 -0.84
N ASN A 185 37.37 10.40 -1.59
CA ASN A 185 36.76 9.77 -2.78
C ASN A 185 37.76 9.49 -3.91
N GLY A 186 38.88 10.23 -3.95
CA GLY A 186 39.97 10.07 -4.92
C GLY A 186 41.14 9.22 -4.42
N GLU A 187 40.99 8.49 -3.31
CA GLU A 187 42.04 7.67 -2.67
C GLU A 187 43.30 8.46 -2.23
N GLY A 188 43.20 9.78 -2.12
CA GLY A 188 44.27 10.70 -1.75
C GLY A 188 44.10 11.37 -0.39
N ALA A 189 43.14 10.93 0.44
CA ALA A 189 42.97 11.47 1.79
C ALA A 189 44.22 11.21 2.62
N THR A 190 44.79 12.29 3.15
CA THR A 190 45.97 12.22 4.02
C THR A 190 45.64 12.82 5.38
N GLN A 191 46.45 12.45 6.38
CA GLN A 191 46.42 13.10 7.69
C GLN A 191 46.55 14.64 7.58
N ALA A 192 47.20 15.15 6.53
CA ALA A 192 47.31 16.58 6.28
C ALA A 192 45.94 17.22 5.96
N HIS A 193 45.15 16.64 5.06
CA HIS A 193 43.79 17.12 4.75
C HIS A 193 42.89 17.10 5.99
N HIS A 194 42.99 16.05 6.81
CA HIS A 194 42.23 15.97 8.06
C HIS A 194 42.65 17.07 9.05
N THR A 195 43.96 17.28 9.22
CA THR A 195 44.51 18.30 10.13
C THR A 195 44.14 19.71 9.69
N GLU A 196 44.15 19.97 8.38
CA GLU A 196 43.70 21.23 7.77
C GLU A 196 42.21 21.49 8.03
N ALA A 197 41.34 20.50 7.76
CA ALA A 197 39.92 20.62 8.04
C ALA A 197 39.62 20.83 9.53
N ALA A 198 40.30 20.10 10.41
CA ALA A 198 40.15 20.28 11.86
C ALA A 198 40.65 21.66 12.33
N ALA A 199 41.73 22.18 11.73
CA ALA A 199 42.21 23.52 12.04
C ALA A 199 41.25 24.61 11.57
N ALA A 200 40.69 24.47 10.37
CA ALA A 200 39.72 25.42 9.83
C ALA A 200 38.42 25.42 10.64
N LEU A 201 37.91 24.25 11.05
CA LEU A 201 36.71 24.15 11.89
C LEU A 201 36.86 24.85 13.24
N ARG A 202 38.02 24.76 13.90
CA ARG A 202 38.28 25.46 15.17
C ARG A 202 38.15 26.99 15.10
N ASN A 203 38.20 27.57 13.89
CA ASN A 203 38.03 29.00 13.70
C ASN A 203 36.55 29.41 13.54
N VAL A 204 35.62 28.46 13.50
CA VAL A 204 34.18 28.72 13.32
C VAL A 204 33.52 28.90 14.68
N ALA A 205 33.30 30.15 15.09
CA ALA A 205 32.74 30.46 16.42
C ALA A 205 31.31 29.96 16.63
N ALA A 206 30.56 29.72 15.55
CA ALA A 206 29.17 29.28 15.59
C ALA A 206 29.01 27.77 15.86
N LEU A 207 30.09 26.99 15.79
CA LEU A 207 30.05 25.54 15.97
C LEU A 207 30.69 25.14 17.31
N ASP A 208 30.08 24.16 17.98
CA ASP A 208 30.67 23.53 19.14
C ASP A 208 31.60 22.36 18.77
N GLU A 209 32.35 21.85 19.75
CA GLU A 209 33.31 20.75 19.51
C GLU A 209 32.64 19.45 19.05
N ALA A 210 31.40 19.19 19.49
CA ALA A 210 30.66 18.02 19.03
C ALA A 210 30.29 18.15 17.54
N GLN A 211 29.90 19.34 17.10
CA GLN A 211 29.62 19.66 15.70
C GLN A 211 30.89 19.61 14.84
N HIS A 212 32.05 20.04 15.36
CA HIS A 212 33.33 19.85 14.68
C HIS A 212 33.59 18.38 14.39
N GLN A 213 33.47 17.53 15.41
CA GLN A 213 33.72 16.10 15.27
C GLN A 213 32.72 15.45 14.30
N LEU A 214 31.43 15.80 14.39
CA LEU A 214 30.41 15.32 13.47
C LEU A 214 30.74 15.65 12.01
N LEU A 215 31.20 16.87 11.73
CA LEU A 215 31.56 17.29 10.38
C LEU A 215 32.81 16.58 9.85
N LEU A 216 33.81 16.35 10.71
CA LEU A 216 35.00 15.59 10.36
C LEU A 216 34.67 14.13 10.06
N ASP A 217 33.88 13.48 10.92
CA ASP A 217 33.45 12.09 10.74
C ASP A 217 32.61 11.95 9.45
N ASP A 218 31.72 12.90 9.20
CA ASP A 218 30.89 12.94 8.00
C ASP A 218 31.70 13.15 6.71
N ALA A 219 32.84 13.86 6.77
CA ALA A 219 33.70 14.10 5.61
C ALA A 219 34.34 12.82 5.06
N TRP A 220 34.48 11.77 5.89
CA TRP A 220 34.92 10.43 5.48
C TRP A 220 33.86 9.59 4.79
N LEU A 221 32.61 10.07 4.75
CA LEU A 221 31.51 9.39 4.08
C LEU A 221 31.25 10.01 2.70
N PRO A 222 30.67 9.24 1.76
CA PRO A 222 30.18 9.78 0.50
C PRO A 222 29.25 10.99 0.72
N ALA A 223 29.18 11.90 -0.25
CA ALA A 223 28.30 13.06 -0.14
C ALA A 223 26.85 12.62 0.12
N LEU A 224 26.19 13.25 1.10
CA LEU A 224 24.85 12.85 1.52
C LEU A 224 23.78 12.98 0.40
N PRO A 225 23.73 14.06 -0.42
CA PRO A 225 22.68 14.20 -1.43
C PRO A 225 22.55 13.01 -2.38
N PRO A 226 23.61 12.53 -3.07
CA PRO A 226 23.47 11.37 -3.96
C PRO A 226 23.12 10.07 -3.24
N VAL A 227 23.63 9.85 -2.02
CA VAL A 227 23.27 8.66 -1.22
C VAL A 227 21.79 8.68 -0.86
N ARG A 228 21.27 9.84 -0.45
CA ARG A 228 19.86 10.01 -0.12
C ARG A 228 18.98 9.82 -1.35
N ASP A 229 19.36 10.41 -2.48
CA ASP A 229 18.59 10.30 -3.72
C ASP A 229 18.55 8.83 -4.20
N ASP A 230 19.66 8.10 -4.10
CA ASP A 230 19.70 6.65 -4.38
C ASP A 230 18.75 5.83 -3.49
N VAL A 231 18.76 6.07 -2.18
CA VAL A 231 17.84 5.37 -1.25
C VAL A 231 16.38 5.68 -1.59
N MET A 232 16.05 6.95 -1.91
CA MET A 232 14.68 7.34 -2.28
C MET A 232 14.25 6.77 -3.65
N ASP A 233 15.18 6.62 -4.59
CA ASP A 233 14.95 5.93 -5.86
C ASP A 233 14.72 4.43 -5.65
N ARG A 234 15.48 3.80 -4.76
CA ARG A 234 15.27 2.40 -4.35
C ARG A 234 13.91 2.20 -3.70
N LEU A 235 13.48 3.13 -2.84
CA LEU A 235 12.14 3.10 -2.22
C LEU A 235 11.05 3.21 -3.28
N SER A 236 11.20 4.15 -4.22
CA SER A 236 10.29 4.32 -5.35
C SER A 236 10.23 3.05 -6.21
N GLY A 237 11.36 2.41 -6.45
CA GLY A 237 11.45 1.13 -7.15
C GLY A 237 10.74 0.00 -6.41
N ALA A 238 10.94 -0.13 -5.10
CA ALA A 238 10.29 -1.13 -4.26
C ALA A 238 8.76 -0.95 -4.24
N LEU A 239 8.28 0.28 -4.06
CA LEU A 239 6.85 0.61 -4.10
C LEU A 239 6.22 0.28 -5.46
N ARG A 240 6.92 0.55 -6.58
CA ARG A 240 6.42 0.18 -7.92
C ARG A 240 6.29 -1.35 -8.09
N ARG A 241 7.25 -2.12 -7.58
CA ARG A 241 7.17 -3.59 -7.58
C ARG A 241 5.98 -4.09 -6.76
N LEU A 242 5.80 -3.56 -5.55
CA LEU A 242 4.64 -3.87 -4.70
C LEU A 242 3.32 -3.56 -5.40
N VAL A 243 3.16 -2.37 -5.98
CA VAL A 243 1.94 -1.99 -6.72
C VAL A 243 1.70 -2.90 -7.92
N THR A 244 2.76 -3.29 -8.62
CA THR A 244 2.66 -4.17 -9.79
C THR A 244 2.19 -5.56 -9.40
N SER A 245 2.76 -6.14 -8.35
CA SER A 245 2.33 -7.43 -7.79
C SER A 245 0.90 -7.35 -7.24
N GLY A 246 0.58 -6.33 -6.45
CA GLY A 246 -0.78 -6.09 -5.95
C GLY A 246 -1.81 -6.00 -7.09
N ARG A 247 -1.51 -5.28 -8.18
CA ARG A 247 -2.39 -5.23 -9.36
C ARG A 247 -2.53 -6.58 -10.06
N ARG A 248 -1.47 -7.40 -10.10
CA ARG A 248 -1.51 -8.72 -10.73
C ARG A 248 -2.42 -9.66 -9.94
N VAL A 249 -2.28 -9.68 -8.62
CA VAL A 249 -3.14 -10.46 -7.70
C VAL A 249 -4.60 -10.06 -7.89
N LEU A 250 -4.89 -8.77 -7.83
CA LEU A 250 -6.27 -8.28 -7.98
C LEU A 250 -6.89 -8.62 -9.34
N ARG A 251 -6.10 -8.57 -10.43
CA ARG A 251 -6.57 -8.97 -11.77
C ARG A 251 -6.81 -10.48 -11.88
N ALA A 252 -5.91 -11.29 -11.33
CA ALA A 252 -6.05 -12.74 -11.34
C ALA A 252 -7.33 -13.17 -10.61
N GLU A 253 -7.66 -12.49 -9.53
CA GLU A 253 -8.87 -12.72 -8.76
C GLU A 253 -10.14 -12.23 -9.46
N ASP A 254 -10.09 -11.06 -10.13
CA ASP A 254 -11.22 -10.58 -10.93
C ASP A 254 -11.52 -11.54 -12.11
N THR A 255 -10.50 -12.22 -12.66
CA THR A 255 -10.66 -13.19 -13.76
C THR A 255 -11.20 -14.56 -13.30
N GLN A 256 -11.12 -14.88 -12.01
CA GLN A 256 -11.67 -16.12 -11.44
C GLN A 256 -13.14 -15.98 -10.99
N ALA A 257 -13.66 -14.75 -10.96
CA ALA A 257 -15.04 -14.45 -10.55
C ALA A 257 -16.04 -14.40 -11.73
N ASP A 258 -15.54 -14.38 -12.98
CA ASP A 258 -16.32 -14.40 -14.23
C ASP A 258 -16.42 -15.83 -14.81
#